data_AF-A0A964M8D1-F1
#
_entry.id   AF-A0A964M8D1-F1
#
_cell.length_a   1.000
_cell.length_b   1.000
_cell.length_c   1.000
_cell.angle_alpha   90.00
_cell.angle_beta   90.00
_cell.angle_gamma   90.00
#
_symmetry.space_group_name_H-M   'P 1'
#
loop_
_entity.id
_entity.type
_entity.pdbx_description
1 polymer ?
#
loop_
_entity_poly.entity_id
_entity_poly.type
_entity_poly.pdbx_seq_one_letter_code
_entity_poly.pdbx_strand_id
1 'polypeptide(L)' 'MEIVVDKTLLENKISSAVNFIDKRDQSSITSHILLEGKDGKVSVKATDRENGFWSEVEAVVIEPGVAT' A
#
# COMPACT_ATOMS: atom_id res chain seq x y z
N MET A 1 -11.41 7.13 2.74
CA MET A 1 -10.95 6.31 1.61
C MET A 1 -11.87 5.13 1.50
N GLU A 2 -12.55 5.01 0.36
CA GLU A 2 -13.46 3.92 0.04
C GLU A 2 -13.16 3.44 -1.39
N ILE A 3 -12.84 2.15 -1.53
CA ILE A 3 -12.38 1.54 -2.79
C ILE A 3 -13.00 0.16 -2.98
N VAL A 4 -13.16 -0.26 -4.24
CA VAL A 4 -13.46 -1.64 -4.63
C VAL A 4 -12.36 -2.11 -5.56
N VAL A 5 -11.70 -3.21 -5.19
CA VAL A 5 -10.50 -3.72 -5.86
C VAL A 5 -10.50 -5.24 -5.85
N ASP A 6 -9.84 -5.85 -6.84
CA ASP A 6 -9.63 -7.30 -6.84
C ASP A 6 -8.81 -7.72 -5.62
N LYS A 7 -9.39 -8.61 -4.82
CA LYS A 7 -8.81 -9.06 -3.56
C LYS A 7 -7.44 -9.72 -3.77
N THR A 8 -7.34 -10.64 -4.72
CA THR A 8 -6.13 -11.43 -4.95
C THR A 8 -4.99 -10.56 -5.47
N LEU A 9 -5.28 -9.61 -6.38
CA LEU A 9 -4.29 -8.65 -6.85
C LEU A 9 -3.78 -7.78 -5.70
N LEU A 10 -4.67 -7.23 -4.88
CA LEU A 10 -4.28 -6.39 -3.74
C LEU A 10 -3.44 -7.18 -2.71
N GLU A 11 -3.88 -8.38 -2.32
CA GLU A 11 -3.17 -9.25 -1.37
C GLU A 11 -1.74 -9.54 -1.86
N ASN A 12 -1.57 -9.87 -3.15
CA ASN A 12 -0.25 -10.12 -3.74
C ASN A 12 0.67 -8.90 -3.67
N LYS A 13 0.14 -7.69 -3.90
CA LYS A 13 0.93 -6.45 -3.76
C LYS A 13 1.32 -6.18 -2.32
N ILE A 14 0.39 -6.37 -1.38
CA ILE A 14 0.65 -6.22 0.05
C ILE A 14 1.72 -7.22 0.50
N SER A 15 1.61 -8.50 0.14
CA SER A 15 2.62 -9.52 0.49
C SER A 15 4.02 -9.18 -0.04
N SER A 16 4.10 -8.57 -1.22
CA SER A 16 5.37 -8.09 -1.77
C SER A 16 5.93 -6.91 -0.97
N ALA A 17 5.08 -5.94 -0.60
CA ALA A 17 5.43 -4.74 0.14
C ALA A 17 5.94 -5.02 1.57
N VAL A 18 5.47 -6.10 2.22
CA VAL A 18 5.90 -6.50 3.58
C VAL A 18 7.41 -6.79 3.68
N ASN A 19 8.10 -7.03 2.56
CA ASN A 19 9.56 -7.21 2.56
C ASN A 19 10.35 -5.89 2.62
N PHE A 20 9.66 -4.75 2.52
CA PHE A 20 10.25 -3.42 2.45
C PHE A 20 9.79 -2.52 3.60
N ILE A 21 9.30 -3.09 4.69
CA ILE A 21 8.96 -2.34 5.92
C ILE A 21 9.95 -2.70 7.04
N ASP A 22 10.24 -1.75 7.91
CA ASP A 22 11.03 -2.04 9.12
C ASP A 22 10.16 -2.78 10.14
N LYS A 23 10.48 -4.03 10.44
CA LYS A 23 9.69 -4.88 11.36
C LYS A 23 10.08 -4.72 12.82
N ARG A 24 11.13 -3.95 13.13
CA ARG A 24 11.73 -3.87 14.47
C ARG A 24 10.96 -2.96 15.42
N ASP A 25 10.31 -1.92 14.89
CA ASP A 25 9.64 -0.89 15.69
C ASP A 25 8.29 -0.50 15.08
N GLN A 26 7.20 -1.11 15.54
CA GLN A 26 5.85 -0.85 15.06
C GLN A 26 5.37 0.60 15.30
N SER A 27 6.05 1.40 16.12
CA SER A 27 5.72 2.82 16.27
C SER A 27 6.26 3.69 15.13
N SER A 28 7.20 3.16 14.34
CA SER A 28 7.75 3.86 13.18
C SER A 28 6.78 3.86 12.01
N ILE A 29 6.70 4.99 11.31
CA ILE A 29 5.92 5.09 10.07
C ILE A 29 6.42 4.11 8.98
N THR A 30 7.71 3.75 9.01
CA THR A 30 8.34 2.80 8.08
C THR A 30 7.95 1.35 8.32
N SER A 31 7.17 1.07 9.37
CA SER A 31 6.62 -0.26 9.67
C SER A 31 5.26 -0.50 9.04
N HIS A 32 4.74 0.48 8.32
CA HIS A 32 3.40 0.48 7.73
C HIS A 32 3.49 0.51 6.20
N ILE A 33 2.44 0.01 5.56
CA ILE A 33 2.28 0.06 4.11
C ILE A 33 1.34 1.22 3.80
N LEU A 34 1.79 2.14 2.96
CA LEU A 34 0.97 3.24 2.50
C LEU A 34 0.05 2.76 1.36
N LEU A 35 -1.25 2.94 1.56
CA LEU A 35 -2.29 2.77 0.56
C LEU A 35 -2.83 4.12 0.13
N GLU A 36 -2.88 4.36 -1.17
CA GLU A 36 -3.41 5.59 -1.76
C GLU A 36 -4.39 5.26 -2.88
N GLY A 37 -5.67 5.52 -2.67
CA GLY A 37 -6.74 5.32 -3.64
C GLY A 37 -7.04 6.63 -4.38
N LYS A 38 -6.71 6.70 -5.67
CA LYS A 38 -6.96 7.88 -6.53
C LYS A 38 -6.89 7.47 -8.01
N ASP A 39 -7.56 8.22 -8.88
CA ASP A 39 -7.41 8.13 -10.34
C ASP A 39 -7.67 6.71 -10.90
N GLY A 40 -8.66 6.00 -10.34
CA GLY A 40 -9.03 4.64 -10.76
C GLY A 40 -8.03 3.56 -10.31
N LYS A 41 -7.15 3.89 -9.36
CA LYS A 41 -6.09 2.99 -8.91
C LYS A 41 -5.91 3.04 -7.41
N VAL A 42 -5.28 1.99 -6.89
CA VAL A 42 -4.73 1.94 -5.54
C VAL A 42 -3.23 1.73 -5.65
N SER A 43 -2.47 2.69 -5.15
CA SER A 43 -1.02 2.57 -4.97
C SER A 43 -0.72 1.86 -3.64
N VAL A 44 0.20 0.91 -3.69
CA VAL A 44 0.78 0.21 -2.53
C VAL A 44 2.25 0.60 -2.44
N LYS A 45 2.64 1.30 -1.38
CA LYS A 45 3.99 1.84 -1.17
C LYS A 45 4.55 1.39 0.19
N ALA A 46 5.83 1.03 0.24
CA ALA A 46 6.52 0.65 1.47
C ALA A 46 8.01 1.02 1.40
N THR A 47 8.64 1.31 2.54
CA THR A 47 10.08 1.57 2.63
C THR A 47 10.64 1.32 4.03
N ASP A 48 11.88 0.84 4.08
CA ASP A 48 12.69 0.69 5.30
C ASP A 48 13.76 1.79 5.42
N ARG A 49 13.70 2.83 4.57
CA ARG A 49 14.70 3.91 4.34
C ARG A 49 15.92 3.53 3.50
N GLU A 50 16.16 2.25 3.25
CA GLU A 50 17.27 1.79 2.40
C GLU A 50 16.76 1.40 1.02
N ASN A 51 15.63 0.69 0.99
CA ASN A 51 14.93 0.22 -0.20
C ASN A 51 13.46 0.64 -0.18
N GLY A 52 12.87 0.80 -1.36
CA GLY A 52 11.48 1.19 -1.54
C GLY A 52 10.74 0.22 -2.45
N PHE A 53 9.45 0.05 -2.17
CA PHE A 53 8.51 -0.68 -3.00
C PHE A 53 7.38 0.24 -3.42
N TRP A 54 7.01 0.20 -4.70
CA TRP A 54 5.84 0.88 -5.24
C TRP A 54 5.19 -0.01 -6.29
N SER A 55 3.88 -0.22 -6.15
CA SER A 55 3.06 -0.87 -7.17
C SER A 55 1.68 -0.24 -7.23
N GLU A 56 1.00 -0.42 -8.35
CA GLU A 56 -0.38 0.04 -8.57
C GLU A 56 -1.26 -1.14 -8.97
N VAL A 57 -2.53 -1.07 -8.59
CA VAL A 57 -3.60 -1.97 -9.03
C VAL A 57 -4.81 -1.14 -9.41
N GLU A 58 -5.46 -1.51 -10.51
CA GLU A 58 -6.74 -0.91 -10.95
C GLU A 58 -7.83 -1.15 -9.90
N ALA A 59 -8.58 -0.10 -9.58
CA ALA A 59 -9.63 -0.12 -8.57
C ALA A 59 -10.73 0.88 -8.89
N VAL A 60 -11.96 0.59 -8.46
CA VAL A 60 -13.01 1.60 -8.42
C VAL A 60 -12.81 2.43 -7.15
N VAL A 61 -12.52 3.72 -7.31
CA VAL A 61 -12.35 4.65 -6.20
C VAL A 61 -13.67 5.38 -5.98
N ILE A 62 -14.34 5.08 -4.86
CA ILE A 62 -15.60 5.71 -4.46
C ILE A 62 -15.30 7.02 -3.75
N GLU A 63 -14.36 6.98 -2.80
CA GLU A 63 -13.86 8.16 -2.10
C GLU A 63 -12.32 8.10 -2.09
N PRO A 64 -11.63 9.07 -2.75
CA PRO A 64 -10.18 9.09 -2.77
C PRO A 64 -9.62 9.30 -1.36
N GLY A 65 -8.43 8.79 -1.12
CA GLY A 65 -7.79 9.00 0.17
C GLY A 65 -6.53 8.20 0.36
N VAL A 66 -5.96 8.35 1.55
CA VAL A 66 -4.69 7.77 1.94
C VAL A 66 -4.86 7.08 3.29
N ALA A 67 -4.26 5.90 3.45
CA ALA A 67 -4.26 5.11 4.69
C ALA A 67 -2.91 4.42 4.89
N THR A 68 -2.59 4.10 6.15
CA THR A 68 -1.37 3.38 6.57
C THR A 68 -1.71 2.28 7.56
#